data_AF-A0A2N3F2B4-F1
#
_entry.id   AF-A0A2N3F2B4-F1
#
_cell.length_a   1.000
_cell.length_b   1.000
_cell.length_c   1.000
_cell.angle_alpha   90.00
_cell.angle_beta   90.00
_cell.angle_gamma   90.00
#
_symmetry.space_group_name_H-M   'P 1'
#
loop_
_entity.id
_entity.type
_entity.pdbx_description
1 polymer ?
#
loop_
_entity_poly.entity_id
_entity_poly.type
_entity_poly.pdbx_seq_one_letter_code
_entity_poly.pdbx_strand_id
1 'polypeptide(L)'
;MTLLSILDRFRPAGAPGHVGVVGVPALDDTGSASELAPIFAALEPDVAACAEQVAAARSAARASIHAAHESAATLLAEARLRADAARAEAESAVHDEATAGDAALLTDAREEVARVEVLGQGRAAALAPRLAEAIVDPRTGSWP
;
A
#
# COMPACT_ATOMS: atom_id res chain seq x y z
N MET A 1 14.03 5.43 -88.30
CA MET A 1 14.16 3.97 -88.05
C MET A 1 15.52 3.52 -88.58
N THR A 2 16.55 3.71 -87.77
CA THR A 2 17.92 3.28 -88.10
C THR A 2 18.11 1.88 -87.51
N LEU A 3 18.24 0.90 -88.40
CA LEU A 3 18.61 -0.47 -88.10
C LEU A 3 20.02 -0.46 -87.49
N LEU A 4 20.11 -0.34 -86.16
CA LEU A 4 21.33 -0.61 -85.41
C LEU A 4 21.63 -2.11 -85.53
N SER A 5 22.49 -2.36 -86.52
CA SER A 5 23.18 -3.57 -86.93
C SER A 5 23.03 -4.80 -86.04
N ILE A 6 22.37 -5.82 -86.59
CA ILE A 6 22.33 -7.20 -86.08
C ILE A 6 23.73 -7.81 -85.88
N LEU A 7 24.77 -7.19 -86.43
CA LEU A 7 26.16 -7.62 -86.35
C LEU A 7 26.84 -7.30 -85.01
N ASP A 8 26.29 -6.40 -84.19
CA ASP A 8 26.81 -6.15 -82.83
C ASP A 8 26.55 -7.35 -81.88
N ARG A 9 25.60 -8.23 -82.23
CA ARG A 9 25.27 -9.45 -81.48
C ARG A 9 26.27 -10.59 -81.67
N PHE A 10 27.15 -10.48 -82.66
CA PHE A 10 28.13 -11.51 -83.02
C PHE A 10 29.56 -11.12 -82.66
N ARG A 11 29.76 -10.12 -81.79
CA ARG A 11 31.10 -9.88 -81.24
C ARG A 11 31.56 -11.17 -80.53
N PRO A 12 32.68 -11.79 -80.94
CA PRO A 12 33.15 -13.00 -80.32
C PRO A 12 33.36 -12.75 -78.83
N ALA A 13 32.75 -13.57 -77.99
CA ALA A 13 33.13 -13.65 -76.58
C ALA A 13 34.64 -13.88 -76.55
N GLY A 14 35.35 -13.05 -75.77
CA GLY A 14 36.81 -13.03 -75.73
C GLY A 14 37.41 -14.44 -75.59
N ALA A 15 38.59 -14.63 -76.17
CA ALA A 15 39.32 -15.90 -76.15
C ALA A 15 39.37 -16.50 -74.73
N PRO A 16 39.23 -17.84 -74.59
CA PRO A 16 39.26 -18.49 -73.29
C PRO A 16 40.63 -18.24 -72.65
N GLY A 17 40.65 -17.49 -71.54
CA GLY A 17 41.87 -17.19 -70.79
C GLY A 17 42.05 -15.72 -70.38
N HIS A 18 41.24 -14.79 -70.88
CA HIS A 18 41.19 -13.43 -70.35
C HIS A 18 39.97 -13.27 -69.45
N VAL A 19 40.16 -12.76 -68.24
CA VAL A 19 39.08 -12.33 -67.33
C VAL A 19 38.48 -11.03 -67.89
N GLY A 20 37.92 -11.11 -69.09
CA GLY A 20 37.03 -10.09 -69.58
C GLY A 20 35.78 -10.15 -68.71
N VAL A 21 35.39 -9.02 -68.14
CA VAL A 21 34.10 -8.86 -67.46
C VAL A 21 33.04 -9.38 -68.40
N VAL A 22 32.51 -10.56 -68.11
CA VAL A 22 31.35 -11.11 -68.79
C VAL A 22 30.25 -10.09 -68.53
N GLY A 23 29.92 -9.31 -69.55
CA GLY A 23 28.79 -8.39 -69.52
C GLY A 23 27.52 -9.20 -69.48
N VAL A 24 27.20 -9.73 -68.29
CA VAL A 24 25.83 -10.08 -67.94
C VAL A 24 25.04 -8.79 -68.17
N PRO A 25 23.97 -8.80 -68.98
CA PRO A 25 23.11 -7.64 -69.08
C PRO A 25 22.69 -7.30 -67.65
N ALA A 26 23.10 -6.14 -67.17
CA ALA A 26 22.49 -5.53 -66.00
C ALA A 26 21.04 -5.26 -66.42
N LEU A 27 20.18 -6.27 -66.29
CA LEU A 27 18.76 -6.01 -66.11
C LEU A 27 18.71 -5.02 -64.95
N ASP A 28 17.97 -3.94 -65.19
CA ASP A 28 17.91 -2.76 -64.37
C ASP A 28 18.05 -3.09 -62.89
N ASP A 29 18.92 -2.31 -62.24
CA ASP A 29 19.30 -2.31 -60.83
C ASP A 29 18.10 -1.96 -59.94
N THR A 30 16.99 -2.68 -60.07
CA THR A 30 15.88 -2.69 -59.13
C THR A 30 16.41 -3.34 -57.87
N GLY A 31 17.19 -2.59 -57.11
CA GLY A 31 17.83 -3.06 -55.89
C GLY A 31 16.80 -3.63 -54.92
N SER A 32 17.29 -4.37 -53.93
CA SER A 32 16.46 -5.06 -52.92
C SER A 32 15.33 -4.21 -52.32
N ALA A 33 15.49 -2.89 -52.25
CA ALA A 33 14.45 -1.95 -51.83
C ALA A 33 13.19 -1.96 -52.72
N SER A 34 13.31 -2.03 -54.05
CA SER A 34 12.14 -2.08 -54.95
C SER A 34 11.46 -3.45 -54.96
N GLU A 35 12.21 -4.53 -54.69
CA GLU A 35 11.66 -5.87 -54.58
C GLU A 35 10.85 -6.05 -53.28
N LEU A 36 11.28 -5.41 -52.18
CA LEU A 36 10.62 -5.50 -50.87
C LEU A 36 9.48 -4.50 -50.68
N ALA A 37 9.41 -3.43 -51.47
CA ALA A 37 8.38 -2.39 -51.32
C ALA A 37 6.93 -2.93 -51.33
N PRO A 38 6.54 -3.88 -52.19
CA PRO A 38 5.18 -4.46 -52.16
C PRO A 38 4.92 -5.28 -50.89
N ILE A 39 5.95 -5.93 -50.34
CA ILE A 39 5.83 -6.73 -49.11
C ILE A 39 5.60 -5.80 -47.91
N PHE A 40 6.35 -4.70 -47.81
CA PHE A 40 6.13 -3.72 -46.75
C PHE A 40 4.79 -3.00 -46.90
N ALA A 41 4.37 -2.67 -48.13
CA ALA A 41 3.05 -2.11 -48.38
C ALA A 41 1.91 -3.05 -47.94
N ALA A 42 2.10 -4.37 -48.10
CA ALA A 42 1.15 -5.36 -47.62
C ALA A 42 1.12 -5.50 -46.09
N LEU A 43 2.24 -5.21 -45.41
CA LEU A 43 2.36 -5.26 -43.94
C LEU A 43 1.89 -3.98 -43.23
N GLU A 44 1.85 -2.85 -43.92
CA GLU A 44 1.47 -1.55 -43.33
C GLU A 44 0.13 -1.58 -42.56
N PRO A 45 -0.95 -2.23 -43.06
CA PRO A 45 -2.20 -2.33 -42.30
C PRO A 45 -2.05 -3.11 -40.99
N ASP A 46 -1.25 -4.17 -40.98
CA ASP A 46 -1.02 -4.99 -39.78
C ASP A 46 -0.20 -4.22 -38.74
N VAL A 47 0.81 -3.47 -39.19
CA VAL A 47 1.62 -2.59 -38.33
C VAL A 47 0.75 -1.50 -37.71
N ALA A 48 -0.13 -0.88 -38.50
CA ALA A 48 -1.07 0.12 -38.00
C ALA A 48 -2.04 -0.47 -36.97
N ALA A 49 -2.62 -1.65 -37.26
CA ALA A 49 -3.50 -2.34 -36.32
C ALA A 49 -2.79 -2.73 -35.02
N CYS A 50 -1.54 -3.19 -35.09
CA CYS A 50 -0.73 -3.47 -33.91
C CYS A 50 -0.47 -2.21 -33.08
N ALA A 51 -0.15 -1.09 -33.72
CA ALA A 51 0.07 0.18 -33.05
C ALA A 51 -1.19 0.66 -32.32
N GLU A 52 -2.37 0.53 -32.93
CA GLU A 52 -3.65 0.84 -32.32
C GLU A 52 -3.95 -0.04 -31.11
N GLN A 53 -3.73 -1.36 -31.22
CA GLN A 53 -3.91 -2.29 -30.11
C GLN A 53 -2.99 -1.97 -28.92
N VAL A 54 -1.72 -1.64 -29.19
CA VAL A 54 -0.76 -1.25 -28.15
C VAL A 54 -1.19 0.07 -27.49
N ALA A 55 -1.65 1.05 -28.27
CA ALA A 55 -2.15 2.32 -27.73
C ALA A 55 -3.39 2.11 -26.85
N ALA A 56 -4.35 1.29 -27.30
CA ALA A 56 -5.54 0.94 -26.55
C ALA A 56 -5.20 0.20 -25.24
N ALA A 57 -4.31 -0.80 -25.30
CA ALA A 57 -3.86 -1.55 -24.13
C ALA A 57 -3.15 -0.64 -23.10
N ARG A 58 -2.31 0.29 -23.56
CA ARG A 58 -1.65 1.28 -22.69
C ARG A 58 -2.66 2.21 -22.02
N SER A 59 -3.67 2.66 -22.77
CA SER A 59 -4.75 3.50 -22.22
C SER A 59 -5.54 2.76 -21.15
N ALA A 60 -5.96 1.52 -21.45
CA ALA A 60 -6.68 0.67 -20.52
C ALA A 60 -5.87 0.38 -19.24
N ALA A 61 -4.58 0.08 -19.38
CA ALA A 61 -3.70 -0.13 -18.22
C ALA A 61 -3.60 1.10 -17.33
N ARG A 62 -3.46 2.31 -17.91
CA ARG A 62 -3.45 3.56 -17.15
C ARG A 62 -4.77 3.80 -16.42
N ALA A 63 -5.90 3.56 -17.08
CA ALA A 63 -7.21 3.68 -16.48
C ALA A 63 -7.38 2.70 -15.29
N SER A 64 -6.97 1.44 -15.45
CA SER A 64 -7.02 0.44 -14.38
C SER A 64 -6.13 0.83 -13.18
N ILE A 65 -4.92 1.34 -13.42
CA ILE A 65 -4.03 1.81 -12.34
C ILE A 65 -4.68 2.98 -11.59
N HIS A 66 -5.27 3.92 -12.33
CA HIS A 66 -5.93 5.07 -11.73
C HIS A 66 -7.12 4.65 -10.85
N ALA A 67 -8.00 3.79 -11.37
CA ALA A 67 -9.14 3.25 -10.62
C ALA A 67 -8.70 2.46 -9.38
N ALA A 68 -7.61 1.70 -9.47
CA ALA A 68 -7.04 0.97 -8.34
C ALA A 68 -6.52 1.93 -7.27
N HIS A 69 -5.86 3.03 -7.65
CA HIS A 69 -5.41 4.05 -6.71
C HIS A 69 -6.57 4.77 -6.02
N GLU A 70 -7.63 5.13 -6.74
CA GLU A 70 -8.83 5.75 -6.14
C GLU A 70 -9.50 4.81 -5.14
N SER A 71 -9.61 3.53 -5.50
CA SER A 71 -10.18 2.50 -4.62
C SER A 71 -9.32 2.30 -3.37
N ALA A 72 -7.98 2.25 -3.52
CA ALA A 72 -7.05 2.15 -2.40
C ALA A 72 -7.12 3.37 -1.47
N ALA A 73 -7.21 4.59 -2.04
CA ALA A 73 -7.37 5.81 -1.27
C ALA A 73 -8.67 5.81 -0.45
N THR A 74 -9.76 5.34 -1.05
CA THR A 74 -11.06 5.19 -0.37
C THR A 74 -10.97 4.20 0.78
N LEU A 75 -10.41 3.01 0.56
CA LEU A 75 -10.22 1.99 1.60
C LEU A 75 -9.35 2.50 2.75
N LEU A 76 -8.27 3.24 2.45
CA LEU A 76 -7.40 3.83 3.46
C LEU A 76 -8.12 4.92 4.27
N ALA A 77 -8.93 5.75 3.62
CA ALA A 77 -9.72 6.77 4.32
C ALA A 77 -10.73 6.13 5.27
N GLU A 78 -11.46 5.10 4.82
CA GLU A 78 -12.39 4.36 5.67
C GLU A 78 -11.67 3.64 6.83
N ALA A 79 -10.53 3.02 6.57
CA ALA A 79 -9.74 2.35 7.60
C ALA A 79 -9.27 3.32 8.69
N ARG A 80 -8.87 4.54 8.32
CA ARG A 80 -8.50 5.59 9.28
C ARG A 80 -9.68 6.01 10.14
N LEU A 81 -10.84 6.26 9.53
CA LEU A 81 -12.06 6.60 10.27
C LEU A 81 -12.46 5.52 11.26
N ARG A 82 -12.42 4.24 10.85
CA ARG A 82 -12.69 3.10 11.73
C ARG A 82 -11.67 2.97 12.86
N ALA A 83 -10.39 3.20 12.56
CA ALA A 83 -9.33 3.14 13.57
C ALA A 83 -9.49 4.24 14.63
N ASP A 84 -9.83 5.46 14.22
CA ASP A 84 -10.03 6.57 15.16
C ASP A 84 -11.29 6.36 16.01
N ALA A 85 -12.38 5.86 15.42
CA ALA A 85 -13.57 5.46 16.17
C ALA A 85 -13.26 4.36 17.20
N ALA A 86 -12.55 3.31 16.80
CA ALA A 86 -12.18 2.22 17.70
C ALA A 86 -11.27 2.68 18.86
N ARG A 87 -10.37 3.66 18.62
CA ARG A 87 -9.56 4.26 19.69
C ARG A 87 -10.42 5.05 20.66
N ALA A 88 -11.33 5.89 20.16
CA ALA A 88 -12.22 6.67 21.02
C ALA A 88 -13.12 5.76 21.87
N GLU A 89 -13.63 4.67 21.30
CA GLU A 89 -14.41 3.66 22.03
C GLU A 89 -13.57 2.98 23.13
N ALA A 90 -12.32 2.61 22.82
CA ALA A 90 -11.42 1.99 23.80
C ALA A 90 -11.05 2.96 24.94
N GLU A 91 -10.78 4.22 24.62
CA GLU A 91 -10.51 5.27 25.62
C GLU A 91 -11.71 5.49 26.53
N SER A 92 -12.93 5.55 25.98
CA SER A 92 -14.15 5.65 26.77
C SER A 92 -14.33 4.44 27.68
N ALA A 93 -14.14 3.22 27.17
CA ALA A 93 -14.28 2.01 27.96
C ALA A 93 -13.30 1.96 29.15
N VAL A 94 -12.04 2.33 28.92
CA VAL A 94 -11.03 2.42 29.99
C VAL A 94 -11.40 3.50 31.01
N HIS A 95 -11.91 4.65 30.56
CA HIS A 95 -12.33 5.72 31.47
C HIS A 95 -13.53 5.29 32.33
N ASP A 96 -14.52 4.63 31.73
CA ASP A 96 -15.70 4.14 32.43
C ASP A 96 -15.33 3.06 33.45
N GLU A 97 -14.43 2.13 33.08
CA GLU A 97 -13.90 1.11 34.00
C GLU A 97 -13.15 1.74 35.18
N ALA A 98 -12.27 2.71 34.92
CA ALA A 98 -11.54 3.41 35.97
C ALA A 98 -12.49 4.16 36.91
N THR A 99 -13.49 4.85 36.36
CA THR A 99 -14.50 5.58 37.14
C THR A 99 -15.33 4.64 38.01
N ALA A 100 -15.72 3.48 37.47
CA ALA A 100 -16.44 2.46 38.23
C ALA A 100 -15.56 1.86 39.35
N GLY A 101 -14.28 1.61 39.07
CA GLY A 101 -13.30 1.15 40.04
C GLY A 101 -13.09 2.15 41.19
N ASP A 102 -12.92 3.43 40.87
CA ASP A 102 -12.79 4.51 41.86
C ASP A 102 -14.04 4.65 42.74
N ALA A 103 -15.23 4.54 42.14
CA ALA A 103 -16.49 4.59 42.87
C ALA A 103 -16.65 3.39 43.84
N ALA A 104 -16.24 2.19 43.41
CA ALA A 104 -16.22 1.02 44.26
C ALA A 104 -15.23 1.19 45.42
N LEU A 105 -14.00 1.64 45.13
CA LEU A 105 -12.96 1.86 46.15
C LEU A 105 -13.38 2.90 47.20
N LEU A 106 -14.04 3.99 46.77
CA LEU A 106 -14.58 5.00 47.70
C LEU A 106 -15.71 4.44 48.57
N THR A 107 -16.53 3.55 48.03
CA THR A 107 -17.60 2.89 48.79
C THR A 107 -16.99 1.98 49.85
N ASP A 108 -16.03 1.12 49.47
CA ASP A 108 -15.32 0.23 50.39
C ASP A 108 -14.59 1.02 51.50
N ALA A 109 -13.93 2.11 51.15
CA ALA A 109 -13.25 2.98 52.10
C ALA A 109 -14.21 3.61 53.12
N ARG A 110 -15.38 4.06 52.68
CA ARG A 110 -16.41 4.61 53.58
C ARG A 110 -16.95 3.55 54.52
N GLU A 111 -17.18 2.33 54.03
CA GLU A 111 -17.61 1.23 54.88
C GLU A 111 -16.54 0.87 55.91
N GLU A 112 -15.26 0.87 55.53
CA GLU A 112 -14.16 0.60 56.46
C GLU A 112 -14.04 1.69 57.53
N VAL A 113 -14.14 2.97 57.15
CA VAL A 113 -14.19 4.08 58.11
C VAL A 113 -15.34 3.89 59.11
N ALA A 114 -16.54 3.57 58.63
CA ALA A 114 -17.69 3.33 59.50
C ALA A 114 -17.45 2.14 60.46
N ARG A 115 -16.82 1.05 59.98
CA ARG A 115 -16.44 -0.09 60.84
C ARG A 115 -15.44 0.32 61.91
N VAL A 116 -14.40 1.06 61.53
CA VAL A 116 -13.36 1.55 62.46
C VAL A 116 -13.97 2.52 63.50
N GLU A 117 -14.88 3.40 63.10
CA GLU A 117 -15.59 4.31 64.01
C GLU A 117 -16.41 3.56 65.06
N VAL A 118 -17.20 2.56 64.64
CA VAL A 118 -17.99 1.73 65.57
C VAL A 118 -17.08 1.00 66.57
N LEU A 119 -16.00 0.38 66.08
CA LEU A 119 -15.02 -0.30 66.93
C LEU A 119 -14.32 0.67 67.89
N GLY A 120 -13.95 1.85 67.39
CA GLY A 120 -13.31 2.92 68.13
C GLY A 120 -14.20 3.45 69.26
N GLN A 121 -15.49 3.69 68.98
CA GLN A 121 -16.47 4.10 69.98
C GLN A 121 -16.63 3.05 71.09
N GLY A 122 -16.72 1.78 70.73
CA GLY A 122 -16.81 0.68 71.70
C GLY A 122 -15.56 0.61 72.61
N ARG A 123 -14.37 0.73 72.04
CA ARG A 123 -13.11 0.75 72.82
C ARG A 123 -12.97 2.01 73.67
N ALA A 124 -13.31 3.17 73.13
CA ALA A 124 -13.27 4.44 73.86
C ALA A 124 -14.18 4.40 75.08
N ALA A 125 -15.42 3.89 74.94
CA ALA A 125 -16.34 3.71 76.05
C ALA A 125 -15.78 2.76 77.13
N ALA A 126 -15.11 1.68 76.73
CA ALA A 126 -14.49 0.73 77.67
C ALA A 126 -13.24 1.31 78.38
N LEU A 127 -12.46 2.17 77.71
CA LEU A 127 -11.23 2.75 78.25
C LEU A 127 -11.47 4.03 79.05
N ALA A 128 -12.53 4.79 78.76
CA ALA A 128 -12.88 6.04 79.44
C ALA A 128 -12.90 5.94 80.98
N PRO A 129 -13.54 4.94 81.62
CA PRO A 129 -13.52 4.84 83.08
C PRO A 129 -12.12 4.55 83.64
N ARG A 130 -11.30 3.77 82.94
CA ARG A 130 -9.92 3.47 83.37
C ARG A 130 -9.02 4.69 83.28
N LEU A 131 -9.19 5.51 82.24
CA LEU A 131 -8.52 6.80 82.10
C LEU A 131 -8.96 7.78 83.19
N ALA A 132 -10.27 7.86 83.47
CA ALA A 132 -10.80 8.71 84.54
C ALA A 132 -10.24 8.32 85.92
N GLU A 133 -10.15 7.01 86.21
CA GLU A 133 -9.58 6.49 87.44
C GLU A 133 -8.08 6.82 87.56
N ALA A 134 -7.30 6.64 86.49
CA ALA A 134 -5.87 6.98 86.46
C ALA A 134 -5.60 8.50 86.63
N ILE A 135 -6.52 9.36 86.21
CA ILE A 135 -6.42 10.82 86.42
C ILE A 135 -6.70 11.19 87.89
N VAL A 136 -7.61 10.48 88.55
CA VAL A 136 -7.99 10.72 89.96
C VAL A 136 -6.96 10.14 90.94
N ASP A 137 -6.38 8.97 90.63
CA ASP A 137 -5.26 8.40 91.37
C ASP A 137 -4.11 7.97 90.42
N PRO A 138 -3.09 8.81 90.23
CA PRO A 138 -1.99 8.50 89.30
C PRO A 138 -1.10 7.33 89.75
N ARG A 139 -1.28 6.78 90.96
CA ARG A 139 -0.50 5.63 91.45
C ARG A 139 -1.11 4.27 91.05
N THR A 140 -2.35 4.23 90.57
CA THR A 140 -3.02 3.00 90.10
C THR A 140 -2.88 2.79 88.58
N GLY A 141 -2.43 3.80 87.84
CA GLY A 141 -2.23 3.76 86.40
C GLY A 141 -0.95 3.04 85.95
N SER A 142 -0.70 1.78 86.33
CA SER A 142 0.34 0.98 85.67
C SER A 142 -0.22 0.36 84.39
N TRP A 143 0.28 0.83 83.24
CA TRP A 143 0.03 0.20 81.94
C TRP A 143 0.85 -1.10 81.82
N PRO A 144 0.29 -2.20 81.29
CA PRO A 144 1.08 -3.34 80.82
C PRO A 144 1.84 -3.04 79.53
#